data_AF-A0A9E2D2K4-F1
#
_entry.id   AF-A0A9E2D2K4-F1
#
_cell.length_a   1.000
_cell.length_b   1.000
_cell.length_c   1.000
_cell.angle_alpha   90.00
_cell.angle_beta   90.00
_cell.angle_gamma   90.00
#
_symmetry.space_group_name_H-M   'P 1'
#
loop_
_entity.id
_entity.type
_entity.pdbx_description
1 polymer ?
#
loop_
_entity_poly.entity_id
_entity_poly.type
_entity_poly.pdbx_seq_one_letter_code
_entity_poly.pdbx_strand_id
1 'polypeptide(L)'
;MISVEELKKIILFENLTDKMLEQLLPIVQVQSFEERQIIFETGSAASYFYSLRRGKVLLEAELASMIIISLGAIKPGYSFGWAALRKEAIHTSMAVCAEPSEIFIMPKDELFNLFARDHTMGFLVMRKAADILENRLERRTAQFLKVITRHPDIAELLGLS
;
A
#
# COMPACT_ATOMS: atom_id res chain seq x y z
N MET A 1 -11.75 -6.38 -19.68
CA MET A 1 -12.67 -6.06 -18.58
C MET A 1 -12.15 -6.73 -17.32
N ILE A 2 -12.20 -6.06 -16.17
CA ILE A 2 -11.83 -6.64 -14.88
C ILE A 2 -12.94 -7.59 -14.44
N SER A 3 -12.59 -8.69 -13.77
CA SER A 3 -13.57 -9.65 -13.24
C SER A 3 -13.53 -9.74 -11.72
N VAL A 4 -14.61 -10.26 -11.12
CA VAL A 4 -14.68 -10.56 -9.68
C VAL A 4 -13.51 -11.45 -9.23
N GLU A 5 -13.16 -12.47 -10.02
CA GLU A 5 -12.05 -13.39 -9.74
C GLU A 5 -10.69 -12.69 -9.67
N GLU A 6 -10.52 -11.57 -10.35
CA GLU A 6 -9.30 -10.76 -10.21
C GLU A 6 -9.30 -9.92 -8.94
N LEU A 7 -10.45 -9.37 -8.55
CA LEU A 7 -10.58 -8.63 -7.30
C LEU A 7 -10.41 -9.53 -6.07
N LYS A 8 -10.82 -10.81 -6.14
CA LYS A 8 -10.57 -11.82 -5.10
C LYS A 8 -9.08 -12.02 -4.79
N LYS A 9 -8.18 -11.71 -5.74
CA LYS A 9 -6.73 -11.81 -5.55
C LYS A 9 -6.15 -10.64 -4.74
N ILE A 10 -6.93 -9.58 -4.52
CA ILE A 10 -6.54 -8.45 -3.69
C ILE A 10 -6.73 -8.85 -2.23
N ILE A 11 -5.63 -8.93 -1.47
CA ILE A 11 -5.63 -9.39 -0.07
C ILE A 11 -6.52 -8.50 0.80
N LEU A 12 -6.62 -7.20 0.49
CA LEU A 12 -7.49 -6.28 1.21
C LEU A 12 -8.98 -6.66 1.09
N PHE A 13 -9.36 -7.35 0.02
CA PHE A 13 -10.75 -7.71 -0.30
C PHE A 13 -11.08 -9.18 -0.05
N GLU A 14 -10.20 -9.95 0.60
CA GLU A 14 -10.37 -11.40 0.81
C GLU A 14 -11.66 -11.78 1.55
N ASN A 15 -12.22 -10.87 2.36
CA ASN A 15 -13.40 -11.11 3.18
C ASN A 15 -14.70 -10.59 2.55
N LEU A 16 -14.64 -10.08 1.31
CA LEU A 16 -15.80 -9.54 0.61
C LEU A 16 -16.55 -10.65 -0.13
N THR A 17 -17.87 -10.53 -0.17
CA THR A 17 -18.72 -11.42 -0.97
C THR A 17 -18.64 -11.07 -2.46
N ASP A 18 -19.00 -11.99 -3.34
CA ASP A 18 -19.01 -11.74 -4.79
C ASP A 18 -19.90 -10.53 -5.14
N LYS A 19 -21.05 -10.38 -4.48
CA LYS A 19 -21.93 -9.21 -4.64
C LYS A 19 -21.26 -7.90 -4.23
N MET A 20 -20.45 -7.91 -3.17
CA MET A 20 -19.66 -6.73 -2.75
C MET A 20 -18.54 -6.42 -3.76
N LEU A 21 -17.88 -7.45 -4.30
CA LEU A 21 -16.86 -7.30 -5.33
C LEU A 21 -17.43 -6.79 -6.66
N GLU A 22 -18.64 -7.21 -7.03
CA GLU A 22 -19.36 -6.69 -8.20
C GLU A 22 -19.59 -5.17 -8.10
N GLN A 23 -19.85 -4.65 -6.89
CA GLN A 23 -20.02 -3.21 -6.65
C GLN A 23 -18.70 -2.42 -6.78
N LEU A 24 -17.55 -3.07 -6.62
CA LEU A 24 -16.23 -2.45 -6.81
C LEU A 24 -15.84 -2.37 -8.29
N LEU A 25 -16.31 -3.29 -9.14
CA LEU A 25 -15.93 -3.35 -10.55
C LEU A 25 -16.03 -2.00 -11.31
N PRO A 26 -17.09 -1.18 -11.14
CA PRO A 26 -17.23 0.07 -11.88
C PRO A 26 -16.18 1.13 -11.52
N ILE A 27 -15.61 1.06 -10.31
CA ILE A 27 -14.69 2.08 -9.78
C ILE A 27 -13.22 1.68 -9.91
N VAL A 28 -12.95 0.41 -10.24
CA VAL A 28 -11.59 -0.10 -10.40
C VAL A 28 -11.14 0.12 -11.83
N GLN A 29 -9.99 0.78 -11.99
CA GLN A 29 -9.31 0.96 -13.27
C GLN A 29 -8.02 0.13 -13.28
N VAL A 30 -7.59 -0.32 -14.47
CA VAL A 30 -6.25 -0.91 -14.64
C VAL A 30 -5.40 0.07 -15.43
N GLN A 31 -4.22 0.39 -14.90
CA GLN A 31 -3.20 1.12 -15.64
C GLN A 31 -1.90 0.32 -15.67
N SER A 32 -1.22 0.40 -16.80
CA SER A 32 0.10 -0.19 -17.03
C SER A 32 1.17 0.87 -16.84
N PHE A 33 2.26 0.47 -16.20
CA PHE A 33 3.43 1.31 -15.95
C PHE A 33 4.68 0.57 -16.39
N GLU A 34 5.58 1.26 -17.06
CA GLU A 34 6.89 0.76 -17.43
C GLU A 34 7.85 0.72 -16.24
N GLU A 35 8.96 0.01 -16.37
CA GLU A 35 10.04 0.06 -15.37
C GLU A 35 10.46 1.51 -15.11
N ARG A 36 10.71 1.82 -13.84
CA ARG A 36 11.13 3.14 -13.32
C ARG A 36 10.08 4.24 -13.40
N GLN A 37 8.87 3.97 -13.92
CA GLN A 37 7.80 4.95 -13.84
C GLN A 37 7.33 5.13 -12.40
N ILE A 38 7.11 6.40 -12.04
CA ILE A 38 6.59 6.81 -10.74
C ILE A 38 5.07 6.76 -10.78
N ILE A 39 4.46 6.09 -9.80
CA ILE A 39 3.01 5.98 -9.64
C ILE A 39 2.48 7.16 -8.84
N PHE A 40 3.20 7.56 -7.79
CA PHE A 40 2.98 8.78 -7.01
C PHE A 40 4.27 9.22 -6.31
N GLU A 41 4.38 10.51 -6.05
CA GLU A 41 5.54 11.13 -5.40
C GLU A 41 5.28 11.41 -3.93
N THR A 42 6.36 11.51 -3.13
CA THR A 42 6.29 12.02 -1.76
C THR A 42 5.73 13.45 -1.77
N GLY A 43 4.81 13.76 -0.86
CA GLY A 43 4.18 15.08 -0.75
C GLY A 43 3.01 15.31 -1.71
N SER A 44 2.78 14.41 -2.68
CA SER A 44 1.62 14.49 -3.57
C SER A 44 0.32 14.11 -2.86
N ALA A 45 -0.81 14.60 -3.38
CA ALA A 45 -2.13 14.28 -2.87
C ALA A 45 -2.48 12.81 -3.15
N ALA A 46 -2.92 12.08 -2.12
CA ALA A 46 -3.32 10.68 -2.22
C ALA A 46 -4.80 10.54 -2.61
N SER A 47 -5.10 10.91 -3.85
CA SER A 47 -6.45 10.88 -4.43
C SER A 47 -6.89 9.48 -4.86
N TYR A 48 -5.98 8.51 -4.87
CA TYR A 48 -6.24 7.14 -5.30
C TYR A 48 -5.68 6.12 -4.31
N PHE A 49 -6.34 4.97 -4.26
CA PHE A 49 -5.86 3.79 -3.57
C PHE A 49 -5.52 2.70 -4.60
N TYR A 50 -4.47 1.93 -4.33
CA TYR A 50 -3.84 1.10 -5.34
C TYR A 50 -3.71 -0.36 -4.90
N SER A 51 -3.77 -1.29 -5.85
CA SER A 51 -3.38 -2.68 -5.63
C SER A 51 -2.60 -3.22 -6.81
N LEU A 52 -1.48 -3.88 -6.53
CA LEU A 52 -0.62 -4.41 -7.60
C LEU A 52 -1.27 -5.65 -8.22
N ARG A 53 -1.55 -5.61 -9.53
CA ARG A 53 -2.14 -6.74 -10.28
C ARG A 53 -1.04 -7.67 -10.80
N ARG A 54 0.01 -7.10 -11.41
CA ARG A 54 1.21 -7.81 -11.90
C ARG A 54 2.43 -6.90 -11.81
N GLY A 55 3.62 -7.49 -11.78
CA GLY A 55 4.88 -6.76 -11.71
C GLY A 55 5.38 -6.59 -10.27
N LYS A 56 6.15 -5.53 -10.04
CA LYS A 56 6.79 -5.20 -8.75
C LYS A 56 6.92 -3.70 -8.58
N VAL A 57 6.50 -3.20 -7.42
CA VAL A 57 6.61 -1.78 -7.06
C VAL A 57 7.47 -1.63 -5.82
N LEU A 58 8.31 -0.62 -5.76
CA LEU A 58 9.08 -0.24 -4.58
C LEU A 58 8.47 1.02 -3.96
N LEU A 59 8.38 1.02 -2.63
CA LEU A 59 8.17 2.24 -1.87
C LEU A 59 9.53 2.80 -1.50
N GLU A 60 9.76 4.06 -1.83
CA GLU A 60 11.06 4.72 -1.69
C GLU A 60 10.93 6.05 -0.94
N ALA A 61 11.95 6.40 -0.17
CA ALA A 61 12.07 7.69 0.48
C ALA A 61 13.44 8.29 0.18
N GLU A 62 13.47 9.61 0.01
CA GLU A 62 14.71 10.38 -0.05
C GLU A 62 15.17 10.70 1.37
N LEU A 63 16.35 10.22 1.74
CA LEU A 63 16.93 10.44 3.07
C LEU A 63 17.80 11.71 3.10
N ALA A 64 18.50 11.99 2.02
CA ALA A 64 19.32 13.15 1.77
C ALA A 64 19.45 13.34 0.25
N SER A 65 19.99 14.47 -0.20
CA SER A 65 20.24 14.71 -1.62
C SER A 65 21.00 13.53 -2.24
N MET A 66 20.39 12.86 -3.21
CA MET A 66 20.90 11.66 -3.92
C MET A 66 20.92 10.33 -3.13
N ILE A 67 20.39 10.28 -1.91
CA ILE A 67 20.26 9.02 -1.16
C ILE A 67 18.80 8.58 -1.13
N ILE A 68 18.46 7.62 -2.00
CA ILE A 68 17.15 6.98 -2.03
C ILE A 68 17.25 5.65 -1.28
N ILE A 69 16.33 5.45 -0.33
CA ILE A 69 16.19 4.19 0.40
C ILE A 69 14.89 3.50 0.01
N SER A 70 14.96 2.19 -0.25
CA SER A 70 13.75 1.37 -0.42
C SER A 70 13.17 1.03 0.95
N LEU A 71 11.97 1.51 1.22
CA LEU A 71 11.20 1.21 2.43
C LEU A 71 10.54 -0.17 2.36
N GLY A 72 10.34 -0.71 1.16
CA GLY A 72 9.81 -2.04 0.95
C GLY A 72 9.34 -2.28 -0.48
N ALA A 73 9.07 -3.55 -0.79
CA ALA A 73 8.54 -3.96 -2.08
C ALA A 73 7.07 -4.40 -1.94
N ILE A 74 6.25 -3.99 -2.89
CA ILE A 74 4.87 -4.43 -3.07
C ILE A 74 4.85 -5.55 -4.09
N LYS A 75 4.15 -6.64 -3.75
CA LYS A 75 3.98 -7.83 -4.58
C LYS A 75 2.54 -7.89 -5.12
N PRO A 76 2.29 -8.63 -6.22
CA PRO A 76 0.94 -8.83 -6.72
C PRO A 76 -0.04 -9.28 -5.61
N GLY A 77 -1.25 -8.74 -5.63
CA GLY A 77 -2.29 -8.94 -4.62
C GLY A 77 -2.21 -8.02 -3.40
N TYR A 78 -1.09 -7.31 -3.19
CA TYR A 78 -0.95 -6.35 -2.10
C TYR A 78 -1.34 -4.94 -2.50
N SER A 79 -2.05 -4.27 -1.58
CA SER A 79 -2.42 -2.87 -1.71
C SER A 79 -1.37 -1.91 -1.15
N PHE A 80 -1.38 -0.69 -1.70
CA PHE A 80 -0.50 0.42 -1.33
C PHE A 80 -1.19 1.78 -1.57
N GLY A 81 -0.51 2.88 -1.25
CA GLY A 81 -1.16 4.20 -1.22
C GLY A 81 -2.04 4.42 0.01
N TRP A 82 -1.68 3.81 1.15
CA TRP A 82 -2.43 3.88 2.41
C TRP A 82 -2.73 5.30 2.91
N ALA A 83 -1.99 6.30 2.42
CA ALA A 83 -2.29 7.70 2.66
C ALA A 83 -3.72 8.09 2.24
N ALA A 84 -4.28 7.46 1.19
CA ALA A 84 -5.64 7.72 0.72
C ALA A 84 -6.72 7.35 1.75
N LEU A 85 -6.42 6.46 2.71
CA LEU A 85 -7.36 6.12 3.78
C LEU A 85 -7.49 7.22 4.84
N ARG A 86 -6.57 8.20 4.87
CA ARG A 86 -6.60 9.31 5.84
C ARG A 86 -7.42 10.47 5.31
N LYS A 87 -7.98 11.28 6.22
CA LYS A 87 -8.64 12.55 5.86
C LYS A 87 -7.65 13.50 5.16
N GLU A 88 -6.48 13.69 5.77
CA GLU A 88 -5.33 14.41 5.19
C GLU A 88 -4.51 13.45 4.33
N ALA A 89 -4.95 13.28 3.09
CA ALA A 89 -4.41 12.30 2.16
C ALA A 89 -3.18 12.85 1.43
N ILE A 90 -2.00 12.76 2.06
CA ILE A 90 -0.70 13.10 1.45
C ILE A 90 0.23 11.89 1.49
N HIS A 91 0.89 11.59 0.37
CA HIS A 91 1.88 10.50 0.31
C HIS A 91 3.14 10.83 1.12
N THR A 92 3.58 9.89 1.96
CA THR A 92 4.79 10.03 2.80
C THR A 92 6.03 9.38 2.19
N SER A 93 5.88 8.76 1.03
CA SER A 93 6.92 8.07 0.27
C SER A 93 6.54 8.08 -1.21
N MET A 94 7.51 7.83 -2.08
CA MET A 94 7.30 7.62 -3.50
C MET A 94 6.97 6.14 -3.76
N ALA A 95 6.21 5.86 -4.82
CA ALA A 95 6.04 4.51 -5.36
C ALA A 95 6.56 4.45 -6.79
N VAL A 96 7.48 3.54 -7.07
CA VAL A 96 8.12 3.38 -8.39
C VAL A 96 8.05 1.93 -8.85
N CYS A 97 7.80 1.72 -10.14
CA CYS A 97 7.83 0.39 -10.74
C CYS A 97 9.27 -0.13 -10.86
N ALA A 98 9.56 -1.30 -10.28
CA ALA A 98 10.85 -1.97 -10.42
C ALA A 98 10.92 -2.88 -11.66
N GLU A 99 9.78 -3.13 -12.29
CA GLU A 99 9.61 -3.86 -13.55
C GLU A 99 8.26 -3.44 -14.17
N PRO A 100 7.99 -3.72 -15.46
CA PRO A 100 6.69 -3.45 -16.07
C PRO A 100 5.55 -4.01 -15.22
N SER A 101 4.62 -3.15 -14.82
CA SER A 101 3.62 -3.44 -13.81
C SER A 101 2.22 -3.06 -14.28
N GLU A 102 1.23 -3.82 -13.83
CA GLU A 102 -0.18 -3.45 -13.96
C GLU A 102 -0.77 -3.23 -12.57
N ILE A 103 -1.49 -2.12 -12.41
CA ILE A 103 -1.98 -1.67 -11.12
C ILE A 103 -3.48 -1.43 -11.22
N PHE A 104 -4.21 -1.95 -10.25
CA PHE A 104 -5.57 -1.53 -9.96
C PHE A 104 -5.54 -0.17 -9.27
N ILE A 105 -6.25 0.80 -9.84
CA ILE A 105 -6.37 2.17 -9.33
C ILE A 105 -7.83 2.43 -8.99
N MET A 106 -8.09 2.89 -7.77
CA MET A 106 -9.42 3.19 -7.27
C MET A 106 -9.46 4.63 -6.75
N PRO A 107 -10.34 5.51 -7.27
CA PRO A 107 -10.51 6.85 -6.73
C PRO A 107 -10.92 6.77 -5.26
N LYS A 108 -10.23 7.51 -4.41
CA LYS A 108 -10.47 7.53 -2.96
C LYS A 108 -11.94 7.82 -2.65
N ASP A 109 -12.48 8.88 -3.24
CA ASP A 109 -13.83 9.34 -2.91
C ASP A 109 -14.90 8.32 -3.35
N GLU A 110 -14.72 7.66 -4.49
CA GLU A 110 -15.62 6.59 -4.95
C GLU A 110 -15.56 5.37 -4.03
N LEU A 111 -14.36 4.97 -3.59
CA LEU A 111 -14.17 3.86 -2.66
C LEU A 111 -14.85 4.14 -1.32
N PHE A 112 -14.65 5.34 -0.76
CA PHE A 112 -15.29 5.75 0.50
C PHE A 112 -16.81 5.94 0.36
N ASN A 113 -17.29 6.44 -0.78
CA ASN A 113 -18.73 6.51 -1.07
C ASN A 113 -19.36 5.11 -1.10
N LEU A 114 -18.65 4.11 -1.63
CA LEU A 114 -19.12 2.74 -1.61
C LEU A 114 -19.19 2.19 -0.17
N PHE A 115 -18.15 2.42 0.63
CA PHE A 115 -18.14 2.01 2.05
C PHE A 115 -19.21 2.73 2.89
N ALA A 116 -19.55 3.96 2.54
CA ALA A 116 -20.63 4.70 3.18
C ALA A 116 -22.02 4.18 2.77
N ARG A 117 -22.15 3.53 1.61
CA ARG A 117 -23.42 2.91 1.16
C ARG A 117 -23.57 1.48 1.67
N ASP A 118 -22.49 0.70 1.66
CA ASP A 118 -22.42 -0.63 2.24
C ASP A 118 -21.47 -0.62 3.44
N HIS A 119 -22.04 -0.35 4.62
CA HIS A 119 -21.29 -0.29 5.87
C HIS A 119 -20.63 -1.63 6.24
N THR A 120 -21.20 -2.76 5.79
CA THR A 120 -20.62 -4.08 6.06
C THR A 120 -19.35 -4.24 5.25
N MET A 121 -19.39 -3.89 3.96
CA MET A 121 -18.19 -3.85 3.12
C MET A 121 -17.13 -2.92 3.70
N GLY A 122 -17.52 -1.70 4.07
CA GLY A 122 -16.62 -0.72 4.68
C GLY A 122 -15.94 -1.26 5.95
N PHE A 123 -16.71 -1.87 6.85
CA PHE A 123 -16.18 -2.50 8.07
C PHE A 123 -15.20 -3.64 7.75
N LEU A 124 -15.56 -4.55 6.83
CA LEU A 124 -14.71 -5.69 6.48
C LEU A 124 -13.38 -5.24 5.86
N VAL A 125 -13.41 -4.25 4.96
CA VAL A 125 -12.20 -3.68 4.35
C VAL A 125 -11.35 -2.97 5.40
N MET A 126 -11.94 -2.13 6.24
CA MET A 126 -11.17 -1.38 7.25
C MET A 126 -10.58 -2.29 8.33
N ARG A 127 -11.28 -3.36 8.72
CA ARG A 127 -10.74 -4.39 9.61
C ARG A 127 -9.53 -5.08 8.97
N LYS A 128 -9.63 -5.50 7.71
CA LYS A 128 -8.50 -6.10 6.99
C LYS A 128 -7.33 -5.13 6.79
N ALA A 129 -7.62 -3.85 6.56
CA ALA A 129 -6.62 -2.80 6.48
C ALA A 129 -5.86 -2.64 7.81
N ALA A 130 -6.58 -2.65 8.95
CA ALA A 130 -5.97 -2.60 10.27
C ALA A 130 -5.01 -3.78 10.49
N ASP A 131 -5.43 -5.02 10.18
CA ASP A 131 -4.57 -6.20 10.28
C ASP A 131 -3.30 -6.07 9.42
N ILE A 132 -3.44 -5.60 8.17
CA ILE A 132 -2.31 -5.42 7.26
C ILE A 132 -1.35 -4.35 7.78
N LEU A 133 -1.88 -3.23 8.28
CA LEU A 133 -1.08 -2.11 8.79
C LEU A 133 -0.37 -2.46 10.10
N GLU A 134 -1.03 -3.20 10.99
CA GLU A 134 -0.42 -3.68 12.24
C GLU A 134 0.76 -4.61 11.95
N ASN A 135 0.58 -5.58 11.07
CA ASN A 135 1.66 -6.46 10.61
C ASN A 135 2.84 -5.68 10.00
N ARG A 136 2.57 -4.58 9.29
CA ARG A 136 3.63 -3.72 8.74
C ARG A 136 4.33 -2.93 9.85
N LEU A 137 3.59 -2.45 10.84
CA LEU A 137 4.13 -1.74 12.01
C LEU A 137 5.05 -2.65 12.83
N GLU A 138 4.63 -3.89 13.12
CA GLU A 138 5.44 -4.87 13.84
C GLU A 138 6.74 -5.18 13.09
N ARG A 139 6.66 -5.44 11.78
CA ARG A 139 7.85 -5.70 10.95
C ARG A 139 8.82 -4.51 10.96
N ARG A 140 8.30 -3.29 10.79
CA ARG A 140 9.12 -2.07 10.83
C ARG A 140 9.78 -1.91 12.20
N THR A 141 9.04 -2.16 13.28
CA THR A 141 9.55 -2.07 14.65
C THR A 141 10.67 -3.09 14.89
N ALA A 142 10.47 -4.34 14.45
CA ALA A 142 11.49 -5.38 14.54
C ALA A 142 12.76 -5.03 13.73
N GLN A 143 12.59 -4.49 12.51
CA GLN A 143 13.71 -4.02 11.69
C GLN A 143 14.46 -2.87 12.36
N PHE A 144 13.74 -1.90 12.91
CA PHE A 144 14.31 -0.76 13.62
C PHE A 144 15.13 -1.21 14.85
N LEU A 145 14.56 -2.08 15.69
CA LEU A 145 15.26 -2.65 16.86
C LEU A 145 16.53 -3.42 16.45
N LYS A 146 16.49 -4.17 15.34
CA LYS A 146 17.65 -4.90 14.82
C LYS A 146 18.77 -3.97 14.33
N VAL A 147 18.42 -2.84 13.72
CA VAL A 147 19.41 -1.84 13.29
C VAL A 147 20.03 -1.15 14.50
N ILE A 148 19.20 -0.73 15.45
CA ILE A 148 19.64 -0.02 16.66
C ILE A 148 20.56 -0.87 17.54
N THR A 149 20.21 -2.14 17.78
CA THR A 149 21.04 -3.04 18.61
C THR A 149 22.41 -3.35 17.99
N ARG A 150 22.58 -3.07 16.69
CA ARG A 150 23.86 -3.22 15.97
C ARG A 150 24.60 -1.90 15.81
N HIS A 151 24.03 -0.77 16.23
CA HIS A 151 24.70 0.51 16.18
C HIS A 151 25.74 0.58 17.31
N PRO A 152 27.02 0.92 17.05
CA PRO A 152 28.08 0.88 18.05
C PRO A 152 27.73 1.64 19.33
N ASP A 153 27.30 2.88 19.19
CA ASP A 153 26.97 3.76 20.32
C ASP A 153 25.76 3.27 21.15
N ILE A 154 24.83 2.50 20.54
CA ILE A 154 23.64 2.01 21.24
C ILE A 154 23.90 0.63 21.85
N ALA A 155 24.72 -0.22 21.20
CA ALA A 155 25.14 -1.50 21.76
C ALA A 155 25.86 -1.31 23.10
N GLU A 156 26.72 -0.29 23.19
CA GLU A 156 27.42 0.09 24.43
C GLU A 156 26.45 0.49 25.55
N LEU A 157 25.44 1.31 25.25
CA LEU A 157 24.40 1.71 26.21
C LEU A 157 23.52 0.54 26.70
N LEU A 158 23.39 -0.52 25.90
CA LEU A 158 22.60 -1.71 26.23
C LEU A 158 23.41 -2.79 26.95
N GLY A 159 24.70 -2.57 27.22
CA GLY A 159 25.58 -3.57 27.83
C GLY A 159 25.79 -4.81 26.96
N LEU A 160 25.65 -4.65 25.63
CA LEU A 160 25.84 -5.69 24.62
C LEU A 160 27.24 -5.54 24.04
N SER A 161 28.27 -5.91 24.81
CA SER A 161 29.69 -5.93 24.38
C SER A 161 30.22 -7.35 24.36
#